data_AF-A7RAA6-F1
#
_entry.id   AF-A7RAA6-F1
#
_cell.length_a   1.000
_cell.length_b   1.000
_cell.length_c   1.000
_cell.angle_alpha   90.00
_cell.angle_beta   90.00
_cell.angle_gamma   90.00
#
_symmetry.space_group_name_H-M   'P 1'
#
loop_
_entity.id
_entity.type
_entity.pdbx_description
1 polymer ?
#
loop_
_entity_poly.entity_id
_entity_poly.type
_entity_poly.pdbx_seq_one_letter_code
_entity_poly.pdbx_strand_id
1 'polypeptide(L)'
;MSQPMSRKQQLLKRHRRNKRITLLIALIVLIALGVLVAWWLPLVLAVLGWVAHEAWFADHLFYSPKDDYQYSFPPFTPQPKVHLNGEQLRLDEGMMLVDEATLILAVKVKSSWLGRFFDPRVELLGGTNPDAQTFERGVNGLRYLNLSGQAQALSQGQLRLRGRFCRVFGEPVLWALEQPDYRRQRVMVIAPHADDAELAAYGLYSQADEAWIVTLTAGEIEAEHYQQMGMNKVEAARLRGRLRAWDSLAVPRWAGVPQEHCVQLGYFCLQLAAMQAAPN
;
A
#
# COMPACT_ATOMS: atom_id res chain seq x y z
N MET A 1 20.05 27.84 6.33
CA MET A 1 20.16 26.96 5.13
C MET A 1 18.80 26.29 4.93
N SER A 2 18.07 26.65 3.87
CA SER A 2 16.78 26.02 3.54
C SER A 2 17.01 24.54 3.20
N GLN A 3 16.34 23.63 3.90
CA GLN A 3 16.42 22.20 3.55
C GLN A 3 16.03 22.00 2.07
N PRO A 4 16.76 21.17 1.32
CA PRO A 4 16.41 20.88 -0.06
C PRO A 4 14.98 20.31 -0.11
N MET A 5 14.13 20.86 -0.99
CA MET A 5 12.75 20.39 -1.16
C MET A 5 12.75 18.87 -1.39
N SER A 6 11.98 18.14 -0.57
CA SER A 6 11.81 16.69 -0.71
C SER A 6 11.36 16.33 -2.13
N ARG A 7 11.82 15.20 -2.67
CA ARG A 7 11.45 14.68 -4.02
C ARG A 7 9.93 14.71 -4.26
N LYS A 8 9.14 14.41 -3.22
CA LYS A 8 7.67 14.49 -3.24
C LYS A 8 7.18 15.91 -3.53
N GLN A 9 7.75 16.94 -2.89
CA GLN A 9 7.37 18.34 -3.09
C GLN A 9 7.71 18.83 -4.51
N GLN A 10 8.84 18.40 -5.06
CA GLN A 10 9.22 18.72 -6.44
C GLN A 10 8.25 18.11 -7.46
N LEU A 11 7.88 16.83 -7.27
CA LEU A 11 6.90 16.13 -8.12
C LEU A 11 5.53 16.80 -8.03
N LEU A 12 5.08 17.15 -6.82
CA LEU A 12 3.83 17.88 -6.60
C LEU A 12 3.80 19.24 -7.32
N LYS A 13 4.89 20.01 -7.24
CA LYS A 13 4.98 21.32 -7.90
C LYS A 13 4.90 21.17 -9.42
N ARG A 14 5.61 20.19 -10.00
CA ARG A 14 5.56 19.89 -11.44
C ARG A 14 4.16 19.44 -11.86
N HIS A 15 3.54 18.55 -11.10
CA HIS A 15 2.19 18.05 -11.35
C HIS A 15 1.16 19.20 -11.33
N ARG A 16 1.17 20.05 -10.29
CA ARG A 16 0.28 21.22 -10.20
C ARG A 16 0.49 22.20 -11.36
N ARG A 17 1.74 22.45 -11.76
CA ARG A 17 2.05 23.31 -12.91
C ARG A 17 1.47 22.76 -14.20
N ASN A 18 1.71 21.48 -14.50
CA ASN A 18 1.19 20.84 -15.69
C ASN A 18 -0.35 20.84 -15.68
N LYS A 19 -0.98 20.54 -14.54
CA LYS A 19 -2.45 20.59 -14.38
C LYS A 19 -3.01 21.99 -14.69
N ARG A 20 -2.37 23.05 -14.22
CA ARG A 20 -2.77 24.44 -14.54
C ARG A 20 -2.65 24.74 -16.04
N ILE A 21 -1.56 24.35 -16.68
CA ILE A 21 -1.36 24.56 -18.12
C ILE A 21 -2.43 23.80 -18.92
N THR A 22 -2.69 22.54 -18.58
CA THR A 22 -3.74 21.73 -19.24
C THR A 22 -5.12 22.35 -19.07
N LEU A 23 -5.46 22.85 -17.88
CA LEU A 23 -6.73 23.53 -17.63
C LEU A 23 -6.88 24.83 -18.44
N LEU A 24 -5.81 25.62 -18.56
CA LEU A 24 -5.82 26.84 -19.39
C LEU A 24 -6.03 26.51 -20.87
N ILE A 25 -5.33 25.51 -21.39
CA ILE A 25 -5.50 25.06 -22.78
C ILE A 25 -6.94 24.57 -22.99
N ALA A 26 -7.47 23.74 -22.08
CA ALA A 26 -8.83 23.23 -22.17
C ALA A 26 -9.86 24.38 -22.17
N LEU A 27 -9.67 25.39 -21.33
CA LEU A 27 -10.53 26.58 -21.29
C LEU A 27 -10.53 27.34 -22.62
N ILE A 28 -9.34 27.58 -23.21
CA ILE A 28 -9.23 28.26 -24.51
C ILE A 28 -9.95 27.47 -25.61
N VAL A 29 -9.80 26.14 -25.63
CA VAL A 29 -10.49 25.26 -26.59
C VAL A 29 -12.01 25.33 -26.40
N LEU A 30 -12.50 25.27 -25.16
CA LEU A 30 -13.93 25.38 -24.87
C LEU A 30 -14.50 26.72 -25.34
N ILE A 31 -13.81 27.84 -25.11
CA ILE A 31 -14.24 29.16 -25.59
C ILE A 31 -14.29 29.20 -27.11
N ALA A 32 -13.25 28.71 -27.79
CA ALA A 32 -13.19 28.68 -29.26
C ALA A 32 -14.35 27.85 -29.85
N LEU A 33 -14.65 26.68 -29.28
CA LEU A 33 -15.78 25.84 -29.70
C LEU A 33 -17.13 26.52 -29.45
N GLY A 34 -17.27 27.25 -28.34
CA GLY A 34 -18.48 28.02 -28.03
C GLY A 34 -18.77 29.12 -29.05
N VAL A 35 -17.72 29.80 -29.52
CA VAL A 35 -17.83 30.90 -30.48
C VAL A 35 -17.97 30.41 -31.92
N LEU A 36 -17.17 29.40 -32.32
CA LEU A 36 -17.05 28.99 -33.72
C LEU A 36 -18.03 27.89 -34.14
N VAL A 37 -18.58 27.12 -33.19
CA VAL A 37 -19.41 25.95 -33.49
C VAL A 37 -20.81 26.11 -32.91
N ALA A 38 -20.94 26.13 -31.58
CA ALA A 38 -22.22 26.29 -30.90
C ALA A 38 -22.03 26.70 -29.44
N TRP A 39 -22.83 27.66 -28.96
CA TRP A 39 -22.69 28.23 -27.62
C TRP A 39 -22.93 27.22 -26.48
N TRP A 40 -23.73 26.18 -26.69
CA TRP A 40 -24.05 25.16 -25.68
C TRP A 40 -23.03 24.02 -25.61
N LEU A 41 -22.23 23.83 -26.67
CA LEU A 41 -21.25 22.76 -26.76
C LEU A 41 -20.20 22.79 -25.63
N PRO A 42 -19.69 23.95 -25.18
CA PRO A 42 -18.78 24.01 -24.04
C PRO A 42 -19.37 23.46 -22.74
N LEU A 43 -20.67 23.61 -22.49
CA LEU A 43 -21.31 23.10 -21.27
C LEU A 43 -21.30 21.57 -21.25
N VAL A 44 -21.67 20.95 -22.36
CA VAL A 44 -21.68 19.49 -22.50
C VAL A 44 -20.25 18.94 -22.41
N LEU A 45 -19.30 19.57 -23.11
CA LEU A 45 -17.89 19.16 -23.07
C LEU A 45 -17.24 19.37 -21.71
N ALA A 46 -17.64 20.39 -20.95
CA ALA A 46 -17.16 20.59 -19.59
C ALA A 46 -17.61 19.46 -18.67
N VAL A 47 -18.88 19.03 -18.76
CA VAL A 47 -19.39 17.88 -17.99
C VAL A 47 -18.71 16.59 -18.41
N LEU A 48 -18.60 16.30 -19.71
CA LEU A 48 -17.92 15.11 -20.20
C LEU A 48 -16.43 15.09 -19.84
N GLY A 49 -15.78 16.26 -19.93
CA GLY A 49 -14.39 16.44 -19.54
C GLY A 49 -14.18 16.25 -18.04
N TRP A 50 -15.12 16.69 -17.20
CA TRP A 50 -15.11 16.43 -15.77
C TRP A 50 -15.27 14.94 -15.47
N VAL A 51 -16.25 14.26 -16.08
CA VAL A 51 -16.42 12.80 -15.95
C VAL A 51 -15.16 12.05 -16.37
N ALA A 52 -14.55 12.44 -17.50
CA ALA A 52 -13.29 11.86 -17.95
C ALA A 52 -12.12 12.18 -16.99
N HIS A 53 -12.09 13.38 -16.41
CA HIS A 53 -11.09 13.72 -15.40
C HIS A 53 -11.21 12.81 -14.18
N GLU A 54 -12.43 12.65 -13.63
CA GLU A 54 -12.64 11.80 -12.46
C GLU A 54 -12.33 10.33 -12.75
N ALA A 55 -12.70 9.83 -13.94
CA ALA A 55 -12.44 8.45 -14.31
C ALA A 55 -10.96 8.12 -14.59
N TRP A 56 -10.16 9.08 -15.10
CA TRP A 56 -8.79 8.81 -15.56
C TRP A 56 -7.66 9.57 -14.85
N PHE A 57 -7.96 10.65 -14.14
CA PHE A 57 -6.96 11.58 -13.63
C PHE A 57 -7.17 11.98 -12.16
N ALA A 58 -8.18 11.42 -11.49
CA ALA A 58 -8.37 11.57 -10.05
C ALA A 58 -7.30 10.80 -9.24
N ASP A 59 -6.65 9.79 -9.83
CA ASP A 59 -5.61 9.01 -9.16
C ASP A 59 -4.45 9.89 -8.71
N HIS A 60 -4.29 10.04 -7.40
CA HIS A 60 -3.21 10.80 -6.78
C HIS A 60 -1.98 9.91 -6.56
N LEU A 61 -1.38 9.44 -7.67
CA LEU A 61 -0.12 8.72 -7.63
C LEU A 61 1.03 9.70 -7.36
N PHE A 62 1.64 9.62 -6.18
CA PHE A 62 2.81 10.44 -5.81
C PHE A 62 4.14 9.82 -6.26
N TYR A 63 4.10 8.87 -7.19
CA TYR A 63 5.24 8.20 -7.84
C TYR A 63 4.93 7.93 -9.31
N SER A 64 5.94 7.55 -10.09
CA SER A 64 5.78 7.22 -11.51
C SER A 64 5.47 5.74 -11.69
N PRO A 65 4.39 5.36 -12.41
CA PRO A 65 4.10 3.96 -12.78
C PRO A 65 5.18 3.29 -13.64
N LYS A 66 6.14 4.05 -14.15
CA LYS A 66 7.26 3.52 -14.93
C LYS A 66 8.49 3.21 -14.08
N ASP A 67 8.47 3.58 -12.81
CA ASP A 67 9.58 3.30 -11.91
C ASP A 67 9.50 1.81 -11.51
N ASP A 68 10.67 1.20 -11.36
CA ASP A 68 10.78 -0.16 -10.84
C ASP A 68 10.46 -0.17 -9.35
N TYR A 69 9.76 -1.20 -8.89
CA TYR A 69 9.67 -1.46 -7.45
C TYR A 69 11.04 -1.97 -6.98
N GLN A 70 11.55 -1.39 -5.89
CA GLN A 70 12.83 -1.76 -5.30
C GLN A 70 12.59 -2.33 -3.91
N TYR A 71 12.24 -3.61 -3.85
CA TYR A 71 12.20 -4.35 -2.59
C TYR A 71 13.56 -5.01 -2.35
N SER A 72 14.03 -4.92 -1.11
CA SER A 72 15.20 -5.64 -0.64
C SER A 72 14.70 -6.70 0.34
N PHE A 73 14.74 -7.95 -0.08
CA PHE A 73 14.49 -9.08 0.83
C PHE A 73 15.76 -9.38 1.64
N PRO A 74 15.63 -9.95 2.85
CA PRO A 74 16.78 -10.31 3.67
C PRO A 74 17.81 -11.16 2.91
N PRO A 75 19.10 -11.02 3.21
CA PRO A 75 20.13 -11.91 2.69
C PRO A 75 19.75 -13.37 2.94
N PHE A 76 20.13 -14.26 2.02
CA PHE A 76 19.88 -15.71 2.10
C PHE A 76 18.40 -16.12 2.05
N THR A 77 17.47 -15.20 1.76
CA THR A 77 16.07 -15.57 1.45
C THR A 77 16.07 -16.58 0.29
N PRO A 78 15.43 -17.76 0.43
CA PRO A 78 15.36 -18.76 -0.63
C PRO A 78 14.86 -18.17 -1.95
N GLN A 79 15.57 -18.47 -3.03
CA GLN A 79 15.20 -18.07 -4.39
C GLN A 79 15.07 -19.30 -5.30
N PRO A 80 13.98 -20.08 -5.18
CA PRO A 80 13.75 -21.22 -6.05
C PRO A 80 13.73 -20.76 -7.50
N LYS A 81 14.50 -21.42 -8.35
CA LYS A 81 14.63 -21.02 -9.75
C LYS A 81 13.34 -21.32 -10.50
N VAL A 82 12.89 -20.35 -11.29
CA VAL A 82 11.66 -20.42 -12.08
C VAL A 82 11.90 -19.94 -13.51
N HIS A 83 11.10 -20.44 -14.43
CA HIS A 83 11.13 -20.09 -15.83
C HIS A 83 9.74 -19.68 -16.31
N LEU A 84 9.67 -18.56 -17.03
CA LEU A 84 8.45 -18.08 -17.67
C LEU A 84 8.53 -18.35 -19.18
N ASN A 85 7.77 -19.34 -19.65
CA ASN A 85 7.69 -19.72 -21.06
C ASN A 85 6.32 -19.31 -21.61
N GLY A 86 6.28 -18.19 -22.33
CA GLY A 86 5.03 -17.57 -22.74
C GLY A 86 4.25 -17.09 -21.52
N GLU A 87 3.09 -17.69 -21.27
CA GLU A 87 2.30 -17.42 -20.06
C GLU A 87 2.59 -18.43 -18.94
N GLN A 88 3.26 -19.55 -19.21
CA GLN A 88 3.40 -20.62 -18.23
C GLN A 88 4.61 -20.39 -17.33
N LEU A 89 4.39 -20.34 -16.02
CA LEU A 89 5.45 -20.25 -15.02
C LEU A 89 5.72 -21.67 -14.49
N ARG A 90 6.99 -22.10 -14.56
CA ARG A 90 7.42 -23.42 -14.08
C ARG A 90 8.59 -23.27 -13.12
N LEU A 91 8.63 -24.13 -12.11
CA LEU A 91 9.84 -24.33 -11.30
C LEU A 91 10.87 -25.12 -12.08
N ASP A 92 12.15 -24.88 -11.79
CA ASP A 92 13.24 -25.69 -12.29
C ASP A 92 13.15 -27.13 -11.73
N GLU A 93 13.68 -28.10 -12.46
CA GLU A 93 13.56 -29.51 -12.08
C GLU A 93 14.24 -29.78 -10.73
N GLY A 94 13.57 -30.56 -9.87
CA GLY A 94 14.07 -30.92 -8.53
C GLY A 94 13.92 -29.83 -7.47
N MET A 95 13.38 -28.65 -7.79
CA MET A 95 13.00 -27.65 -6.80
C MET A 95 11.66 -28.02 -6.16
N MET A 96 11.58 -27.95 -4.83
CA MET A 96 10.32 -28.05 -4.10
C MET A 96 10.06 -26.75 -3.36
N LEU A 97 8.80 -26.31 -3.37
CA LEU A 97 8.35 -25.19 -2.56
C LEU A 97 7.93 -25.72 -1.19
N VAL A 98 8.23 -24.95 -0.16
CA VAL A 98 7.72 -25.20 1.18
C VAL A 98 6.23 -24.86 1.22
N ASP A 99 5.43 -25.73 1.83
CA ASP A 99 4.01 -25.50 2.03
C ASP A 99 3.79 -24.25 2.88
N GLU A 100 2.74 -23.48 2.58
CA GLU A 100 2.38 -22.23 3.27
C GLU A 100 3.44 -21.11 3.21
N ALA A 101 4.51 -21.25 2.41
CA ALA A 101 5.46 -20.17 2.21
C ALA A 101 4.80 -18.97 1.50
N THR A 102 5.22 -17.77 1.89
CA THR A 102 4.89 -16.55 1.12
C THR A 102 5.75 -16.52 -0.12
N LEU A 103 5.11 -16.59 -1.27
CA LEU A 103 5.78 -16.61 -2.56
C LEU A 103 5.65 -15.25 -3.22
N ILE A 104 6.77 -14.59 -3.52
CA ILE A 104 6.78 -13.31 -4.21
C ILE A 104 7.59 -13.42 -5.50
N LEU A 105 6.98 -13.12 -6.64
CA LEU A 105 7.61 -13.20 -7.95
C LEU A 105 7.89 -11.80 -8.51
N ALA A 106 9.16 -11.43 -8.69
CA ALA A 106 9.52 -10.26 -9.47
C ALA A 106 9.50 -10.56 -10.97
N VAL A 107 8.77 -9.74 -11.72
CA VAL A 107 8.69 -9.80 -13.19
C VAL A 107 8.60 -8.39 -13.77
N LYS A 108 8.98 -8.20 -15.03
CA LYS A 108 8.70 -6.92 -15.70
C LYS A 108 7.27 -6.93 -16.23
N VAL A 109 6.52 -5.88 -15.90
CA VAL A 109 5.16 -5.65 -16.39
C VAL A 109 5.14 -4.37 -17.21
N LYS A 110 4.60 -4.45 -18.43
CA LYS A 110 4.45 -3.29 -19.32
C LYS A 110 3.03 -3.20 -19.84
N SER A 111 2.40 -2.05 -19.59
CA SER A 111 1.09 -1.69 -20.10
C SER A 111 1.07 -1.72 -21.62
N SER A 112 0.00 -2.25 -22.18
CA SER A 112 -0.42 -1.99 -23.55
C SER A 112 -0.92 -0.55 -23.70
N TRP A 113 -1.30 -0.15 -24.91
CA TRP A 113 -1.95 1.15 -25.13
C TRP A 113 -3.29 1.26 -24.37
N LEU A 114 -4.10 0.20 -24.36
CA LEU A 114 -5.35 0.14 -23.57
C LEU A 114 -5.09 0.20 -22.06
N GLY A 115 -3.91 -0.25 -21.61
CA GLY A 115 -3.48 -0.19 -20.21
C GLY A 115 -3.20 1.23 -19.69
N ARG A 116 -3.42 2.25 -20.52
CA ARG A 116 -3.46 3.67 -20.10
C ARG A 116 -4.87 4.14 -19.76
N PHE A 117 -5.89 3.40 -20.20
CA PHE A 117 -7.30 3.71 -19.99
C PHE A 117 -7.99 2.73 -19.05
N PHE A 118 -7.56 1.47 -19.06
CA PHE A 118 -8.02 0.43 -18.15
C PHE A 118 -6.87 -0.05 -17.28
N ASP A 119 -7.18 -0.45 -16.05
CA ASP A 119 -6.18 -0.89 -15.09
C ASP A 119 -5.51 -2.17 -15.60
N PRO A 120 -4.19 -2.13 -15.86
CA PRO A 120 -3.45 -3.34 -16.22
C PRO A 120 -3.54 -4.36 -15.11
N ARG A 121 -3.69 -5.65 -15.44
CA ARG A 121 -3.70 -6.70 -14.43
C ARG A 121 -3.02 -7.97 -14.93
N VAL A 122 -2.41 -8.70 -14.01
CA VAL A 122 -1.88 -10.04 -14.25
C VAL A 122 -2.82 -11.04 -13.58
N GLU A 123 -3.44 -11.89 -14.40
CA GLU A 123 -4.29 -12.99 -13.95
C GLU A 123 -3.39 -14.21 -13.68
N LEU A 124 -3.51 -14.76 -12.48
CA LEU A 124 -2.88 -16.01 -12.04
C LEU A 124 -3.89 -17.13 -12.27
N LEU A 125 -3.65 -17.93 -13.29
CA LEU A 125 -4.57 -18.99 -13.75
C LEU A 125 -3.94 -20.37 -13.54
N GLY A 126 -4.79 -21.38 -13.37
CA GLY A 126 -4.36 -22.74 -13.02
C GLY A 126 -4.60 -23.04 -11.54
N GLY A 127 -4.62 -24.32 -11.17
CA GLY A 127 -5.03 -24.74 -9.84
C GLY A 127 -6.51 -24.47 -9.53
N THR A 128 -6.86 -24.46 -8.24
CA THR A 128 -8.24 -24.33 -7.75
C THR A 128 -8.63 -22.89 -7.37
N ASN A 129 -7.65 -22.00 -7.17
CA ASN A 129 -7.87 -20.65 -6.65
C ASN A 129 -7.29 -19.60 -7.62
N PRO A 130 -7.97 -19.26 -8.72
CA PRO A 130 -7.49 -18.20 -9.61
C PRO A 130 -7.43 -16.84 -8.88
N ASP A 131 -6.44 -16.03 -9.21
CA ASP A 131 -6.24 -14.69 -8.63
C ASP A 131 -5.96 -13.65 -9.73
N ALA A 132 -6.11 -12.37 -9.43
CA ALA A 132 -5.79 -11.27 -10.34
C ALA A 132 -5.22 -10.07 -9.58
N GLN A 133 -4.03 -9.64 -9.97
CA GLN A 133 -3.35 -8.50 -9.37
C GLN A 133 -3.29 -7.32 -10.33
N THR A 134 -3.91 -6.21 -9.93
CA THR A 134 -4.02 -4.98 -10.71
C THR A 134 -2.84 -4.04 -10.46
N PHE A 135 -2.44 -3.31 -11.48
CA PHE A 135 -1.33 -2.36 -11.48
C PHE A 135 -1.80 -0.98 -11.94
N GLU A 136 -0.95 0.02 -11.75
CA GLU A 136 -1.25 1.38 -12.16
C GLU A 136 -1.32 1.51 -13.68
N ARG A 137 -2.17 2.41 -14.16
CA ARG A 137 -2.26 2.72 -15.59
C ARG A 137 -0.92 3.22 -16.12
N GLY A 138 -0.52 2.68 -17.27
CA GLY A 138 0.77 2.99 -17.88
C GLY A 138 1.98 2.32 -17.21
N VAL A 139 1.76 1.28 -16.38
CA VAL A 139 2.83 0.49 -15.75
C VAL A 139 3.92 0.12 -16.75
N ASN A 140 5.19 0.31 -16.40
CA ASN A 140 6.31 -0.12 -17.24
C ASN A 140 7.57 -0.26 -16.40
N GLY A 141 7.69 -1.37 -15.68
CA GLY A 141 8.83 -1.63 -14.80
C GLY A 141 8.74 -2.98 -14.10
N LEU A 142 9.68 -3.23 -13.19
CA LEU A 142 9.72 -4.39 -12.31
C LEU A 142 8.56 -4.32 -11.30
N ARG A 143 7.82 -5.41 -11.19
CA ARG A 143 6.69 -5.57 -10.26
C ARG A 143 6.83 -6.90 -9.53
N TYR A 144 6.21 -6.96 -8.36
CA TYR A 144 6.25 -8.12 -7.48
C TYR A 144 4.82 -8.66 -7.39
N LEU A 145 4.63 -9.88 -7.86
CA LEU A 145 3.36 -10.60 -7.81
C LEU A 145 3.35 -11.47 -6.56
N ASN A 146 2.28 -11.42 -5.79
CA ASN A 146 2.06 -12.34 -4.69
C ASN A 146 1.56 -13.68 -5.24
N LEU A 147 2.36 -14.73 -5.17
CA LEU A 147 1.96 -16.09 -5.57
C LEU A 147 1.58 -16.96 -4.37
N SER A 148 1.43 -16.38 -3.18
CA SER A 148 0.97 -17.11 -1.99
C SER A 148 -0.42 -17.69 -2.27
N GLY A 149 -0.61 -18.97 -1.95
CA GLY A 149 -1.81 -19.74 -2.33
C GLY A 149 -1.76 -20.36 -3.74
N GLN A 150 -0.75 -20.03 -4.56
CA GLN A 150 -0.51 -20.66 -5.88
C GLN A 150 0.61 -21.71 -5.85
N ALA A 151 1.15 -22.02 -4.67
CA ALA A 151 2.28 -22.94 -4.51
C ALA A 151 2.03 -24.29 -5.20
N GLN A 152 0.86 -24.90 -4.98
CA GLN A 152 0.49 -26.17 -5.59
C GLN A 152 0.43 -26.09 -7.13
N ALA A 153 -0.21 -25.05 -7.68
CA ALA A 153 -0.32 -24.85 -9.13
C ALA A 153 1.06 -24.62 -9.78
N LEU A 154 1.95 -23.91 -9.09
CA LEU A 154 3.33 -23.68 -9.53
C LEU A 154 4.17 -24.96 -9.47
N SER A 155 4.10 -25.72 -8.37
CA SER A 155 4.77 -27.02 -8.19
C SER A 155 4.36 -28.05 -9.24
N GLN A 156 3.10 -28.02 -9.68
CA GLN A 156 2.59 -28.89 -10.75
C GLN A 156 2.90 -28.35 -12.16
N GLY A 157 3.54 -27.19 -12.28
CA GLY A 157 3.81 -26.52 -13.56
C GLY A 157 2.55 -26.06 -14.29
N GLN A 158 1.42 -25.91 -13.60
CA GLN A 158 0.13 -25.53 -14.18
C GLN A 158 -0.14 -24.02 -14.10
N LEU A 159 0.62 -23.29 -13.28
CA LEU A 159 0.43 -21.85 -13.09
C LEU A 159 0.74 -21.06 -14.37
N ARG A 160 -0.20 -20.20 -14.75
CA ARG A 160 -0.10 -19.29 -15.89
C ARG A 160 -0.27 -17.85 -15.46
N LEU A 161 0.64 -16.99 -15.93
CA LEU A 161 0.62 -15.54 -15.77
C LEU A 161 0.08 -14.89 -17.04
N ARG A 162 -1.20 -14.52 -17.03
CA ARG A 162 -1.85 -13.89 -18.18
C ARG A 162 -1.99 -12.39 -17.98
N GLY A 163 -1.36 -11.60 -18.85
CA GLY A 163 -1.54 -10.15 -18.86
C GLY A 163 -2.86 -9.70 -19.48
N ARG A 164 -3.60 -8.82 -18.80
CA ARG A 164 -4.73 -8.06 -19.35
C ARG A 164 -4.38 -6.58 -19.37
N PHE A 165 -4.49 -5.98 -20.54
CA PHE A 165 -4.02 -4.62 -20.82
C PHE A 165 -2.53 -4.38 -20.50
N CYS A 166 -1.76 -5.42 -20.18
CA CYS A 166 -0.31 -5.44 -20.05
C CYS A 166 0.29 -6.73 -20.61
N ARG A 167 1.62 -6.76 -20.69
CA ARG A 167 2.43 -7.94 -20.97
C ARG A 167 3.39 -8.16 -19.80
N VAL A 168 3.62 -9.43 -19.48
CA VAL A 168 4.64 -9.89 -18.54
C VAL A 168 5.83 -10.40 -19.35
N PHE A 169 7.05 -10.03 -18.95
CA PHE A 169 8.28 -10.40 -19.67
C PHE A 169 9.51 -10.29 -18.77
N GLY A 170 10.65 -10.71 -19.31
CA GLY A 170 11.93 -10.75 -18.59
C GLY A 170 12.11 -12.04 -17.82
N GLU A 171 13.29 -12.19 -17.22
CA GLU A 171 13.62 -13.33 -16.38
C GLU A 171 12.94 -13.15 -15.00
N PRO A 172 12.06 -14.08 -14.60
CA PRO A 172 11.40 -14.00 -13.31
C PRO A 172 12.36 -14.36 -12.17
N VAL A 173 12.21 -13.69 -11.03
CA VAL A 173 12.89 -14.06 -9.78
C VAL A 173 11.82 -14.36 -8.74
N LEU A 174 11.83 -15.56 -8.19
CA LEU A 174 10.92 -15.98 -7.13
C LEU A 174 11.64 -15.94 -5.79
N TRP A 175 11.05 -15.31 -4.80
CA TRP A 175 11.41 -15.47 -3.40
C TRP A 175 10.37 -16.35 -2.71
N ALA A 176 10.85 -17.31 -1.93
CA ALA A 176 10.03 -18.09 -1.01
C ALA A 176 10.41 -17.69 0.41
N LEU A 177 9.48 -17.06 1.11
CA LEU A 177 9.64 -16.65 2.50
C LEU A 177 8.87 -17.64 3.37
N GLU A 178 9.62 -18.47 4.08
CA GLU A 178 9.05 -19.30 5.14
C GLU A 178 8.57 -18.39 6.27
N GLN A 179 7.34 -18.59 6.72
CA GLN A 179 6.81 -17.90 7.88
C GLN A 179 6.92 -18.83 9.08
N PRO A 180 7.75 -18.50 10.09
CA PRO A 180 7.68 -19.17 11.37
C PRO A 180 6.27 -19.00 11.93
N ASP A 181 5.72 -20.03 12.55
CA ASP A 181 4.46 -19.88 13.27
C ASP A 181 4.69 -19.08 14.56
N TYR A 182 4.62 -17.75 14.44
CA TYR A 182 4.76 -16.84 15.57
C TYR A 182 3.63 -16.95 16.59
N ARG A 183 2.51 -17.62 16.24
CA ARG A 183 1.41 -17.86 17.19
C ARG A 183 1.84 -18.79 18.32
N ARG A 184 2.83 -19.64 18.11
CA ARG A 184 3.38 -20.55 19.13
C ARG A 184 4.51 -19.94 19.95
N GLN A 185 4.61 -18.61 19.95
CA GLN A 185 5.71 -17.87 20.58
C GLN A 185 5.16 -16.73 21.43
N ARG A 186 6.06 -16.16 22.23
CA ARG A 186 5.81 -14.88 22.91
C ARG A 186 5.90 -13.76 21.89
N VAL A 187 4.78 -13.08 21.66
CA VAL A 187 4.68 -11.98 20.70
C VAL A 187 4.59 -10.66 21.45
N MET A 188 5.42 -9.70 21.08
CA MET A 188 5.30 -8.32 21.53
C MET A 188 5.02 -7.40 20.35
N VAL A 189 3.91 -6.69 20.38
CA VAL A 189 3.53 -5.68 19.38
C VAL A 189 3.86 -4.30 19.91
N ILE A 190 4.77 -3.59 19.25
CA ILE A 190 5.10 -2.21 19.59
C ILE A 190 4.34 -1.28 18.64
N ALA A 191 3.36 -0.57 19.19
CA ALA A 191 2.43 0.29 18.45
C ALA A 191 2.74 1.78 18.68
N PRO A 192 2.90 2.59 17.62
CA PRO A 192 3.13 4.03 17.77
C PRO A 192 2.00 4.75 18.52
N HIS A 193 0.74 4.44 18.19
CA HIS A 193 -0.46 5.00 18.79
C HIS A 193 -1.41 3.90 19.30
N ALA A 194 -2.40 4.30 20.08
CA ALA A 194 -3.47 3.42 20.54
C ALA A 194 -4.47 3.14 19.41
N ASP A 195 -4.59 1.89 18.96
CA ASP A 195 -5.30 1.35 17.77
C ASP A 195 -4.37 0.68 16.74
N ASP A 196 -3.12 1.14 16.64
CA ASP A 196 -2.17 0.65 15.63
C ASP A 196 -1.88 -0.85 15.79
N ALA A 197 -1.88 -1.38 17.03
CA ALA A 197 -1.66 -2.80 17.28
C ALA A 197 -2.80 -3.64 16.70
N GLU A 198 -4.04 -3.23 16.97
CA GLU A 198 -5.26 -3.88 16.52
C GLU A 198 -5.33 -3.88 14.99
N LEU A 199 -5.08 -2.71 14.37
CA LEU A 199 -5.14 -2.56 12.92
C LEU A 199 -4.09 -3.41 12.20
N ALA A 200 -2.87 -3.49 12.74
CA ALA A 200 -1.76 -4.16 12.05
C ALA A 200 -1.64 -5.64 12.38
N ALA A 201 -1.98 -6.06 13.60
CA ALA A 201 -1.55 -7.35 14.13
C ALA A 201 -2.60 -8.10 14.96
N TYR A 202 -3.86 -7.65 15.06
CA TYR A 202 -4.91 -8.34 15.84
C TYR A 202 -5.00 -9.82 15.51
N GLY A 203 -5.03 -10.17 14.22
CA GLY A 203 -5.10 -11.56 13.78
C GLY A 203 -3.96 -12.43 14.29
N LEU A 204 -2.75 -11.88 14.42
CA LEU A 204 -1.59 -12.60 14.94
C LEU A 204 -1.64 -12.71 16.47
N TYR A 205 -1.74 -11.59 17.18
CA TYR A 205 -1.58 -11.61 18.64
C TYR A 205 -2.79 -12.22 19.36
N SER A 206 -3.99 -12.20 18.76
CA SER A 206 -5.16 -12.90 19.30
C SER A 206 -5.06 -14.43 19.26
N GLN A 207 -4.15 -14.95 18.44
CA GLN A 207 -3.88 -16.38 18.31
C GLN A 207 -2.57 -16.80 18.98
N ALA A 208 -1.80 -15.85 19.52
CA ALA A 208 -0.52 -16.13 20.14
C ALA A 208 -0.70 -16.79 21.50
N ASP A 209 0.15 -17.78 21.83
CA ASP A 209 0.16 -18.44 23.14
C ASP A 209 0.38 -17.40 24.27
N GLU A 210 1.17 -16.35 24.00
CA GLU A 210 1.35 -15.22 24.90
C GLU A 210 1.61 -13.93 24.11
N ALA A 211 0.81 -12.89 24.34
CA ALA A 211 0.90 -11.61 23.66
C ALA A 211 1.13 -10.44 24.65
N TRP A 212 1.94 -9.49 24.22
CA TRP A 212 2.22 -8.21 24.87
C TRP A 212 1.99 -7.08 23.89
N ILE A 213 1.40 -5.98 24.35
CA ILE A 213 1.20 -4.78 23.54
C ILE A 213 1.85 -3.61 24.25
N VAL A 214 2.74 -2.92 23.54
CA VAL A 214 3.43 -1.73 24.03
C VAL A 214 3.02 -0.55 23.17
N THR A 215 2.24 0.37 23.73
CA THR A 215 1.84 1.60 23.05
C THR A 215 2.78 2.74 23.43
N LEU A 216 3.44 3.33 22.43
CA LEU A 216 4.44 4.38 22.64
C LEU A 216 3.80 5.71 23.03
N THR A 217 2.81 6.17 22.25
CA THR A 217 2.21 7.49 22.41
C THR A 217 0.72 7.44 22.72
N ALA A 218 0.22 8.46 23.43
CA ALA A 218 -1.18 8.56 23.83
C ALA A 218 -2.15 8.89 22.69
N GLY A 219 -1.67 9.26 21.50
CA GLY A 219 -2.55 9.57 20.38
C GLY A 219 -3.32 10.90 20.56
N GLU A 220 -2.73 11.92 21.17
CA GLU A 220 -3.46 13.11 21.65
C GLU A 220 -3.62 14.28 20.66
N ILE A 221 -3.08 14.16 19.44
CA ILE A 221 -3.21 15.17 18.37
C ILE A 221 -4.66 15.30 17.86
N GLU A 222 -4.98 16.31 17.05
CA GLU A 222 -6.29 16.43 16.38
C GLU A 222 -7.49 16.33 17.35
N ALA A 223 -7.45 17.19 18.38
CA ALA A 223 -8.44 17.26 19.46
C ALA A 223 -9.46 18.41 19.29
N GLU A 224 -9.65 18.92 18.07
CA GLU A 224 -10.50 20.08 17.76
C GLU A 224 -11.96 19.84 18.18
N HIS A 225 -12.43 18.59 18.10
CA HIS A 225 -13.78 18.23 18.56
C HIS A 225 -14.00 18.56 20.05
N TYR A 226 -13.03 18.29 20.91
CA TYR A 226 -13.11 18.64 22.34
C TYR A 226 -12.95 20.14 22.59
N GLN A 227 -12.20 20.84 21.72
CA GLN A 227 -12.13 22.31 21.78
C GLN A 227 -13.48 22.95 21.44
N GLN A 228 -14.23 22.38 20.50
CA GLN A 228 -15.60 22.81 20.19
C GLN A 228 -16.58 22.61 21.36
N MET A 229 -16.23 21.75 22.33
CA MET A 229 -16.97 21.57 23.59
C MET A 229 -16.56 22.58 24.68
N GLY A 230 -15.75 23.58 24.36
CA GLY A 230 -15.33 24.65 25.29
C GLY A 230 -14.04 24.38 26.05
N MET A 231 -13.32 23.29 25.75
CA MET A 231 -12.01 23.00 26.36
C MET A 231 -10.92 23.82 25.68
N ASN A 232 -9.89 24.20 26.45
CA ASN A 232 -8.69 24.75 25.81
C ASN A 232 -7.89 23.64 25.10
N LYS A 233 -6.92 24.03 24.26
CA LYS A 233 -6.14 23.10 23.45
C LYS A 233 -5.42 22.02 24.28
N VAL A 234 -4.89 22.37 25.45
CA VAL A 234 -4.15 21.44 26.31
C VAL A 234 -5.10 20.46 27.00
N GLU A 235 -6.23 20.95 27.49
CA GLU A 235 -7.30 20.12 28.10
C GLU A 235 -7.87 19.13 27.08
N ALA A 236 -8.19 19.62 25.88
CA ALA A 236 -8.70 18.81 24.78
C ALA A 236 -7.73 17.68 24.40
N ALA A 237 -6.44 17.99 24.24
CA ALA A 237 -5.41 17.00 23.96
C ALA A 237 -5.31 15.97 25.10
N ARG A 238 -5.21 16.43 26.36
CA ARG A 238 -5.12 15.54 27.53
C ARG A 238 -6.33 14.62 27.64
N LEU A 239 -7.54 15.12 27.40
CA LEU A 239 -8.75 14.30 27.42
C LEU A 239 -8.72 13.24 26.32
N ARG A 240 -8.39 13.63 25.08
CA ARG A 240 -8.25 12.69 23.95
C ARG A 240 -7.25 11.59 24.27
N GLY A 241 -6.06 11.97 24.76
CA GLY A 241 -5.01 11.01 25.11
C GLY A 241 -5.45 10.05 26.23
N ARG A 242 -6.17 10.54 27.25
CA ARG A 242 -6.73 9.69 28.31
C ARG A 242 -7.76 8.69 27.78
N LEU A 243 -8.64 9.12 26.88
CA LEU A 243 -9.66 8.25 26.29
C LEU A 243 -9.00 7.18 25.41
N ARG A 244 -8.03 7.55 24.57
CA ARG A 244 -7.28 6.59 23.75
C ARG A 244 -6.40 5.64 24.55
N ALA A 245 -5.90 6.08 25.72
CA ALA A 245 -5.24 5.18 26.66
C ALA A 245 -6.22 4.13 27.22
N TRP A 246 -7.52 4.42 27.35
CA TRP A 246 -8.46 3.35 27.68
C TRP A 246 -8.59 2.34 26.54
N ASP A 247 -8.60 2.81 25.29
CA ASP A 247 -8.72 1.94 24.12
C ASP A 247 -7.56 0.94 24.02
N SER A 248 -6.31 1.39 24.23
CA SER A 248 -5.15 0.48 24.18
C SER A 248 -5.02 -0.48 25.37
N LEU A 249 -5.89 -0.37 26.37
CA LEU A 249 -6.03 -1.39 27.42
C LEU A 249 -7.26 -2.27 27.17
N ALA A 250 -8.36 -1.70 26.68
CA ALA A 250 -9.64 -2.38 26.57
C ALA A 250 -9.74 -3.25 25.33
N VAL A 251 -9.30 -2.77 24.16
CA VAL A 251 -9.43 -3.50 22.89
C VAL A 251 -8.59 -4.78 22.87
N PRO A 252 -7.32 -4.79 23.35
CA PRO A 252 -6.53 -6.02 23.45
C PRO A 252 -7.21 -7.14 24.25
N ARG A 253 -8.07 -6.81 25.21
CA ARG A 253 -8.79 -7.81 26.01
C ARG A 253 -9.77 -8.63 25.18
N TRP A 254 -10.28 -8.09 24.08
CA TRP A 254 -11.14 -8.85 23.15
C TRP A 254 -10.38 -9.96 22.44
N ALA A 255 -9.06 -9.82 22.32
CA ALA A 255 -8.14 -10.84 21.82
C ALA A 255 -7.58 -11.74 22.93
N GLY A 256 -8.08 -11.63 24.18
CA GLY A 256 -7.58 -12.41 25.31
C GLY A 256 -6.26 -11.90 25.92
N VAL A 257 -5.75 -10.75 25.48
CA VAL A 257 -4.53 -10.16 26.07
C VAL A 257 -4.87 -9.59 27.45
N PRO A 258 -4.19 -10.02 28.52
CA PRO A 258 -4.48 -9.54 29.86
C PRO A 258 -3.94 -8.10 30.04
N GLN A 259 -4.53 -7.34 30.95
CA GLN A 259 -4.23 -5.91 31.10
C GLN A 259 -2.77 -5.67 31.52
N GLU A 260 -2.22 -6.55 32.34
CA GLU A 260 -0.81 -6.56 32.76
C GLU A 260 0.17 -6.67 31.59
N HIS A 261 -0.27 -7.16 30.44
CA HIS A 261 0.53 -7.26 29.23
C HIS A 261 0.31 -6.08 28.26
N CYS A 262 -0.54 -5.12 28.63
CA CYS A 262 -0.82 -3.91 27.87
C CYS A 262 -0.08 -2.73 28.52
N VAL A 263 1.11 -2.42 28.00
CA VAL A 263 2.02 -1.40 28.52
C VAL A 263 1.86 -0.10 27.75
N GLN A 264 1.70 1.01 28.46
CA GLN A 264 1.66 2.36 27.89
C GLN A 264 2.88 3.15 28.34
N LEU A 265 3.69 3.61 27.40
CA LEU A 265 4.86 4.45 27.73
C LEU A 265 4.47 5.92 27.97
N GLY A 266 3.30 6.34 27.50
CA GLY A 266 2.72 7.64 27.83
C GLY A 266 3.40 8.84 27.16
N TYR A 267 4.18 8.63 26.10
CA TYR A 267 4.77 9.74 25.36
C TYR A 267 3.72 10.54 24.60
N PHE A 268 3.98 11.83 24.39
CA PHE A 268 3.15 12.66 23.53
C PHE A 268 3.46 12.35 22.05
N CYS A 269 2.43 12.40 21.21
CA CYS A 269 2.57 12.28 19.77
C CYS A 269 3.58 13.29 19.21
N LEU A 270 4.17 12.94 18.06
CA LEU A 270 5.16 13.75 17.34
C LEU A 270 6.49 13.96 18.10
N GLN A 271 6.70 13.31 19.25
CA GLN A 271 7.97 13.35 19.99
C GLN A 271 8.98 12.26 19.57
N LEU A 272 8.54 11.23 18.83
CA LEU A 272 9.40 10.08 18.49
C LEU A 272 10.71 10.46 17.80
N ALA A 273 10.68 11.44 16.88
CA ALA A 273 11.90 11.91 16.22
C ALA A 273 12.87 12.62 17.19
N ALA A 274 12.33 13.38 18.16
CA ALA A 274 13.13 14.02 19.20
C ALA A 274 13.72 12.98 20.16
N MET A 275 12.93 11.96 20.53
CA MET A 275 13.38 10.83 21.36
C MET A 275 14.49 10.03 20.67
N GLN A 276 14.35 9.76 19.36
CA GLN A 276 15.40 9.09 18.59
C GLN A 276 16.68 9.92 18.51
N ALA A 277 16.57 11.24 18.40
CA ALA A 277 17.72 12.14 18.33
C ALA A 277 18.46 12.32 19.67
N ALA A 278 17.78 12.04 20.79
CA ALA A 278 18.35 12.11 22.14
C ALA A 278 17.94 10.88 22.97
N PRO A 279 18.48 9.68 22.66
CA PRO A 279 18.21 8.46 23.41
C PRO A 279 19.06 8.46 24.67
N ASN A 280 18.62 9.18 25.70
CA ASN A 280 19.24 9.14 27.02
C ASN A 280 18.56 8.09 27.90
#